data_AF-A0A9D2ALB3-F1
#
_entry.id   AF-A0A9D2ALB3-F1
#
_cell.length_a   1.000
_cell.length_b   1.000
_cell.length_c   1.000
_cell.angle_alpha   90.00
_cell.angle_beta   90.00
_cell.angle_gamma   90.00
#
_symmetry.space_group_name_H-M   'P 1'
#
loop_
_entity.id
_entity.type
_entity.pdbx_description
1 polymer ?
#
loop_
_entity_poly.entity_id
_entity_poly.type
_entity_poly.pdbx_seq_one_letter_code
_entity_poly.pdbx_strand_id
1 'polypeptide(L)'
;MRPIIMDFSGIYREEDFWEGQEPVWLDFQELQGVNGYCAPEAETAIKGKIRDLPVRGIHFLDSGNYHYLSKFWLEKLREPFSLLVFDNHTDMQEA
;
A
#
# COMPACT_ATOMS: atom_id res chain seq x y z
N MET A 1 -14.05 10.17 -4.19
CA MET A 1 -13.36 9.54 -3.04
C MET A 1 -11.88 9.76 -3.29
N ARG A 2 -11.13 10.38 -2.37
CA ARG A 2 -9.73 10.72 -2.64
C ARG A 2 -8.88 9.44 -2.63
N PRO A 3 -8.19 9.08 -3.73
CA PRO A 3 -7.31 7.92 -3.74
C PRO A 3 -6.12 8.16 -2.83
N ILE A 4 -5.59 7.08 -2.24
CA ILE A 4 -4.34 7.11 -1.47
C ILE A 4 -3.28 6.50 -2.37
N ILE A 5 -2.20 7.21 -2.59
CA ILE A 5 -1.07 6.75 -3.40
C ILE A 5 0.11 6.51 -2.47
N MET A 6 0.51 5.25 -2.31
CA MET A 6 1.73 4.87 -1.61
C MET A 6 2.85 4.78 -2.65
N ASP A 7 3.75 5.75 -2.62
CA ASP A 7 4.77 5.96 -3.64
C ASP A 7 6.14 5.53 -3.12
N PHE A 8 6.60 4.35 -3.56
CA PHE A 8 7.88 3.77 -3.17
C PHE A 8 8.92 3.85 -4.29
N SER A 9 8.49 3.70 -5.55
CA SER A 9 9.38 3.72 -6.71
C SER A 9 9.41 5.06 -7.45
N GLY A 10 8.46 5.95 -7.20
CA GLY A 10 8.27 7.18 -7.97
C GLY A 10 7.38 7.02 -9.20
N ILE A 11 7.01 5.78 -9.58
CA ILE A 11 6.37 5.50 -10.88
C ILE A 11 5.07 6.27 -11.08
N TYR A 12 4.25 6.42 -10.04
CA TYR A 12 2.95 7.09 -10.17
C TYR A 12 3.05 8.58 -10.51
N ARG A 13 4.21 9.20 -10.31
CA ARG A 13 4.43 10.60 -10.70
C ARG A 13 4.57 10.79 -12.20
N GLU A 14 4.84 9.71 -12.92
CA GLU A 14 4.95 9.67 -14.39
C GLU A 14 3.61 9.33 -15.06
N GLU A 15 2.59 9.00 -14.27
CA GLU A 15 1.25 8.60 -14.72
C GLU A 15 0.23 9.76 -14.60
N ASP A 16 -0.88 9.70 -15.33
CA ASP A 16 -1.91 10.75 -15.39
C ASP A 16 -3.28 10.34 -14.78
N PHE A 17 -3.46 9.07 -14.37
CA PHE A 17 -4.75 8.55 -13.87
C PHE A 17 -5.30 9.28 -12.64
N TRP A 18 -4.44 9.98 -11.90
CA TRP A 18 -4.79 10.71 -10.68
C TRP A 18 -5.14 12.18 -10.94
N GLU A 19 -5.01 12.67 -12.17
CA GLU A 19 -5.41 14.02 -12.53
C GLU A 19 -6.90 14.24 -12.22
N GLY A 20 -7.21 15.34 -11.52
CA GLY A 20 -8.58 15.66 -11.08
C GLY A 20 -9.12 14.84 -9.88
N GLN A 21 -8.34 13.92 -9.29
CA GLN A 21 -8.78 13.06 -8.17
C GLN A 21 -8.37 13.55 -6.77
N GLU A 22 -7.56 14.62 -6.66
CA GLU A 22 -6.96 15.13 -5.40
C GLU A 22 -6.41 14.00 -4.48
N PRO A 23 -5.42 13.22 -4.96
CA PRO A 23 -4.84 12.10 -4.21
C PRO A 23 -4.16 12.52 -2.90
N VAL A 24 -4.18 11.61 -1.92
CA VAL A 24 -3.30 11.68 -0.74
C VAL A 24 -2.02 10.93 -1.07
N TRP A 25 -0.92 11.66 -1.20
CA TRP A 25 0.40 11.08 -1.46
C TRP A 25 1.11 10.68 -0.17
N LEU A 26 1.55 9.43 -0.11
CA LEU A 26 2.43 8.90 0.93
C LEU A 26 3.78 8.55 0.30
N ASP A 27 4.74 9.46 0.48
CA ASP A 27 6.08 9.31 -0.05
C ASP A 27 6.93 8.38 0.86
N PHE A 28 7.49 7.34 0.24
CA PHE A 28 8.36 6.34 0.84
C PHE A 28 9.62 6.05 0.00
N GLN A 29 9.96 6.88 -1.00
CA GLN A 29 11.07 6.60 -1.92
C GLN A 29 12.43 6.42 -1.21
N GLU A 30 12.63 7.13 -0.10
CA GLU A 30 13.85 7.06 0.71
C GLU A 30 13.80 5.97 1.81
N LEU A 31 12.65 5.30 2.00
CA LEU A 31 12.48 4.30 3.05
C LEU A 31 13.22 3.02 2.68
N GLN A 32 14.16 2.61 3.52
CA GLN A 32 14.95 1.41 3.31
C GLN A 32 14.25 0.15 3.84
N GLY A 33 14.62 -1.02 3.33
CA GLY A 33 14.10 -2.31 3.82
C GLY A 33 12.64 -2.57 3.42
N VAL A 34 12.25 -2.17 2.21
CA VAL A 34 10.87 -2.26 1.68
C VAL A 34 10.75 -3.07 0.39
N ASN A 35 11.86 -3.42 -0.25
CA ASN A 35 11.82 -4.04 -1.57
C ASN A 35 11.68 -5.57 -1.45
N GLY A 36 10.51 -6.10 -1.83
CA GLY A 36 10.17 -7.53 -1.78
C GLY A 36 9.79 -8.01 -0.38
N TYR A 37 10.55 -7.60 0.64
CA TYR A 37 10.26 -7.85 2.05
C TYR A 37 10.33 -6.56 2.86
N CYS A 38 9.48 -6.46 3.87
CA CYS A 38 9.41 -5.32 4.77
C CYS A 38 10.16 -5.59 6.07
N ALA A 39 11.18 -4.80 6.36
CA ALA A 39 11.86 -4.82 7.64
C ALA A 39 10.94 -4.29 8.76
N PRO A 40 11.08 -4.77 10.01
CA PRO A 40 10.21 -4.34 11.13
C PRO A 40 10.16 -2.81 11.34
N GLU A 41 11.28 -2.12 11.12
CA GLU A 41 11.38 -0.67 11.23
C GLU A 41 10.59 0.03 10.11
N ALA A 42 10.68 -0.50 8.89
CA ALA A 42 9.93 0.00 7.74
C ALA A 42 8.43 -0.24 7.91
N GLU A 43 8.02 -1.42 8.40
CA GLU A 43 6.62 -1.73 8.72
C GLU A 43 6.07 -0.73 9.74
N THR A 44 6.83 -0.45 10.81
CA THR A 44 6.43 0.52 11.84
C THR A 44 6.24 1.92 11.25
N ALA A 45 7.16 2.36 10.38
CA ALA A 45 7.07 3.65 9.71
C ALA A 45 5.83 3.73 8.78
N ILE A 46 5.60 2.69 7.98
CA ILE A 46 4.45 2.61 7.05
C ILE A 46 3.14 2.60 7.83
N LYS A 47 2.99 1.72 8.82
CA LYS A 47 1.81 1.64 9.69
C LYS A 47 1.53 2.95 10.40
N GLY A 48 2.59 3.65 10.84
CA GLY A 48 2.49 5.00 11.40
C GLY A 48 1.86 6.01 10.45
N LYS A 49 2.29 6.04 9.17
CA LYS A 49 1.74 6.96 8.16
C LYS A 49 0.29 6.65 7.77
N ILE A 50 -0.10 5.37 7.71
CA ILE A 50 -1.46 4.98 7.30
C ILE A 50 -2.46 4.91 8.46
N ARG A 51 -2.01 5.05 9.72
CA ARG A 51 -2.81 4.79 10.93
C ARG A 51 -4.15 5.52 10.91
N ASP A 52 -4.12 6.82 10.61
CA ASP A 52 -5.29 7.71 10.70
C ASP A 52 -6.02 7.87 9.36
N LEU A 53 -5.59 7.14 8.31
CA LEU A 53 -6.21 7.15 6.99
C LEU A 53 -7.38 6.15 6.90
N PRO A 54 -8.43 6.46 6.12
CA PRO A 54 -9.59 5.59 5.95
C PRO A 54 -9.22 4.33 5.14
N VAL A 55 -9.64 3.17 5.64
CA VAL A 55 -9.49 1.88 4.94
C VAL A 55 -10.43 1.75 3.75
N ARG A 56 -11.60 2.41 3.80
CA ARG A 56 -12.53 2.47 2.66
C ARG A 56 -11.96 3.47 1.66
N GLY A 57 -11.62 3.02 0.46
CA GLY A 57 -10.93 3.84 -0.52
C GLY A 57 -10.45 3.06 -1.73
N ILE A 58 -9.87 3.79 -2.68
CA ILE A 58 -8.97 3.23 -3.68
C ILE A 58 -7.56 3.52 -3.18
N HIS A 59 -6.74 2.49 -3.03
CA HIS A 59 -5.35 2.59 -2.58
C HIS A 59 -4.44 2.05 -3.67
N PHE A 60 -3.46 2.86 -4.10
CA PHE A 60 -2.40 2.47 -5.01
C PHE A 60 -1.18 2.09 -4.18
N LEU A 61 -0.69 0.86 -4.34
CA LEU A 61 0.32 0.24 -3.47
C LEU A 61 1.70 0.10 -4.13
N ASP A 62 1.91 0.74 -5.27
CA ASP A 62 3.10 0.60 -6.12
C ASP A 62 3.16 -0.79 -6.80
N SER A 63 4.32 -1.19 -7.29
CA SER A 63 4.54 -2.45 -7.99
C SER A 63 4.40 -3.69 -7.08
N GLY A 64 4.44 -4.89 -7.69
CA GLY A 64 4.34 -6.17 -6.98
C GLY A 64 5.41 -6.40 -5.89
N ASN A 65 6.54 -5.67 -5.93
CA ASN A 65 7.55 -5.72 -4.86
C ASN A 65 7.00 -5.28 -3.49
N TYR A 66 5.86 -4.59 -3.47
CA TYR A 66 5.24 -4.03 -2.28
C TYR A 66 3.87 -4.68 -1.98
N HIS A 67 3.57 -5.86 -2.55
CA HIS A 67 2.27 -6.54 -2.35
C HIS A 67 1.94 -6.71 -0.86
N TYR A 68 2.94 -6.92 0.01
CA TYR A 68 2.75 -7.02 1.47
C TYR A 68 1.98 -5.84 2.09
N LEU A 69 1.93 -4.67 1.45
CA LEU A 69 1.12 -3.52 1.89
C LEU A 69 -0.38 -3.83 1.97
N SER A 70 -0.88 -4.74 1.14
CA SER A 70 -2.26 -5.22 1.21
C SER A 70 -2.58 -5.74 2.62
N LYS A 71 -1.66 -6.47 3.25
CA LYS A 71 -1.81 -6.94 4.63
C LYS A 71 -2.00 -5.78 5.60
N PHE A 72 -1.19 -4.73 5.51
CA PHE A 72 -1.26 -3.59 6.44
C PHE A 72 -2.60 -2.83 6.35
N TRP A 73 -3.18 -2.74 5.15
CA TRP A 73 -4.52 -2.18 4.97
C TRP A 73 -5.62 -3.10 5.48
N LEU A 74 -5.53 -4.41 5.17
CA LEU A 74 -6.51 -5.40 5.62
C LEU A 74 -6.55 -5.55 7.14
N GLU A 75 -5.41 -5.40 7.84
CA GLU A 75 -5.33 -5.37 9.31
C GLU A 75 -6.16 -4.24 9.96
N LYS A 76 -6.53 -3.20 9.20
CA LYS A 76 -7.40 -2.12 9.69
C LYS A 76 -8.88 -2.51 9.63
N LEU A 77 -9.25 -3.55 8.88
CA LEU A 77 -10.63 -4.04 8.81
C LEU A 77 -10.97 -4.79 10.10
N ARG A 78 -12.10 -4.43 10.72
CA ARG A 78 -12.59 -5.05 11.96
C ARG A 78 -13.89 -5.83 11.76
N GLU A 79 -14.42 -5.84 10.55
CA GLU A 79 -15.65 -6.52 10.16
C GLU A 79 -15.34 -7.62 9.14
N PRO A 80 -16.14 -8.71 9.07
CA PRO A 80 -15.98 -9.71 8.04
C PRO A 80 -16.04 -9.08 6.64
N PHE A 81 -15.16 -9.52 5.75
CA PHE A 81 -15.08 -9.03 4.38
C PHE A 81 -14.80 -10.17 3.41
N SER A 82 -15.15 -9.96 2.15
CA SER A 82 -14.74 -10.82 1.05
C SER A 82 -13.49 -10.25 0.41
N LEU A 83 -12.46 -11.09 0.27
CA LEU A 83 -11.22 -10.74 -0.40
C LEU A 83 -11.20 -11.34 -1.81
N LEU A 84 -11.00 -10.49 -2.82
CA LEU A 84 -10.76 -10.91 -4.19
C LEU A 84 -9.33 -10.52 -4.57
N VAL A 85 -8.49 -11.52 -4.82
CA VAL A 85 -7.08 -11.33 -5.17
C VAL A 85 -6.87 -11.88 -6.58
N PHE A 86 -6.26 -11.06 -7.43
CA PHE A 86 -5.76 -11.46 -8.73
C PHE A 86 -4.24 -11.37 -8.69
N ASP A 87 -3.58 -12.51 -8.55
CA ASP A 87 -2.14 -12.62 -8.62
C ASP A 87 -1.76 -13.95 -9.27
N ASN A 88 -0.55 -14.00 -9.82
CA ASN A 88 0.06 -15.25 -10.29
C ASN A 88 0.64 -16.06 -9.11
N HIS A 89 0.87 -15.43 -7.96
CA HIS A 89 1.36 -16.05 -6.74
C HIS A 89 0.21 -16.31 -5.76
N THR A 90 0.39 -17.30 -4.88
CA THR A 90 -0.62 -17.62 -3.86
C THR A 90 -0.51 -16.74 -2.62
N ASP A 91 0.66 -16.15 -2.38
CA ASP A 91 1.00 -15.37 -1.18
C ASP A 91 0.66 -16.06 0.15
N MET A 92 0.74 -17.40 0.15
CA MET A 92 0.47 -18.26 1.32
C MET A 92 1.74 -18.70 2.06
N GLN A 93 2.90 -18.13 1.74
CA GLN A 93 4.13 -18.43 2.46
C GLN A 93 4.08 -17.87 3.89
N GLU A 94 4.49 -18.66 4.87
CA GLU A 94 4.62 -18.20 6.25
C GLU A 94 5.71 -17.13 6.37
N ALA A 95 5.46 -16.13 7.23
CA ALA A 95 6.38 -15.04 7.53
C ALA A 95 7.47 -15.46 8.52
#